data_AF-A0A2V8Z234-F1
#
_entry.id   AF-A0A2V8Z234-F1
#
_cell.length_a   1.000
_cell.length_b   1.000
_cell.length_c   1.000
_cell.angle_alpha   90.00
_cell.angle_beta   90.00
_cell.angle_gamma   90.00
#
_symmetry.space_group_name_H-M   'P 1'
#
loop_
_entity.id
_entity.type
_entity.pdbx_description
1 polymer ?
#
loop_
_entity_poly.entity_id
_entity_poly.type
_entity_poly.pdbx_seq_one_letter_code
_entity_poly.pdbx_strand_id
1 'polypeptide(L)' 'MSERELGRVEVLARVKSKQLRVVDAAPLLRLSYRQAKRLWRLYREEGAGAGAGEVQRGGRRAIWTDADNGTLGIGRWRE' A
#
# COMPACT_ATOMS: atom_id res chain seq x y z
N MET A 1 -5.41 10.06 10.61
CA MET A 1 -4.26 9.14 10.65
C MET A 1 -4.09 8.65 12.07
N SER A 2 -4.34 7.37 12.32
CA SER A 2 -4.01 6.73 13.59
C SER A 2 -2.49 6.60 13.75
N GLU A 3 -1.97 6.50 14.98
CA GLU A 3 -0.56 6.19 15.27
C GLU A 3 -0.05 4.99 14.47
N ARG A 4 -0.92 3.98 14.26
CA ARG A 4 -0.60 2.79 13.47
C ARG A 4 -0.41 3.12 11.99
N GLU A 5 -1.20 4.03 11.44
CA GLU A 5 -1.09 4.46 10.04
C GLU A 5 0.15 5.34 9.83
N LEU A 6 0.47 6.21 10.79
CA LEU A 6 1.71 6.99 10.79
C LEU A 6 2.94 6.06 10.81
N GLY A 7 2.93 5.03 11.66
CA GLY A 7 4.00 4.03 11.69
C GLY A 7 4.16 3.28 10.37
N ARG A 8 3.06 3.00 9.64
CA ARG A 8 3.15 2.38 8.30
C ARG A 8 3.80 3.32 7.29
N VAL A 9 3.39 4.58 7.26
CA VAL A 9 3.95 5.60 6.37
C VAL A 9 5.44 5.78 6.63
N GLU A 10 5.87 5.78 7.89
CA GLU A 10 7.27 5.91 8.26
C GLU A 10 8.10 4.70 7.79
N VAL A 11 7.63 3.49 8.02
CA VAL A 11 8.31 2.27 7.54
C VAL A 11 8.42 2.28 6.01
N LEU A 12 7.38 2.69 5.29
CA LEU A 12 7.39 2.78 3.83
C LEU A 12 8.28 3.94 3.33
N ALA A 13 8.40 5.04 4.07
CA ALA A 13 9.34 6.10 3.76
C ALA A 13 10.80 5.61 3.85
N ARG A 14 11.13 4.76 4.84
CA ARG A 14 12.45 4.11 4.95
C ARG A 14 12.72 3.13 3.80
N VAL A 15 11.67 2.45 3.30
CA VAL A 15 11.78 1.63 2.08
C VAL A 15 12.04 2.50 0.85
N LYS A 16 11.37 3.64 0.73
CA LYS A 16 11.56 4.61 -0.36
C LYS A 16 12.97 5.21 -0.36
N SER A 17 13.53 5.52 0.81
CA SER A 17 14.90 6.01 0.95
C SER A 17 15.97 4.92 0.81
N LYS A 18 15.58 3.68 0.48
CA LYS A 18 16.46 2.50 0.35
C LYS A 18 17.20 2.12 1.64
N GLN A 19 16.79 2.67 2.79
CA GLN A 19 17.33 2.29 4.10
C GLN A 19 16.78 0.94 4.57
N LEU A 20 15.66 0.49 4.01
CA LEU A 20 14.99 -0.76 4.37
C LEU A 20 14.52 -1.49 3.11
N ARG A 21 14.65 -2.82 3.07
CA ARG A 21 14.05 -3.61 1.98
C ARG A 21 12.60 -3.97 2.34
N VAL A 22 11.75 -4.18 1.33
CA VAL A 22 10.34 -4.59 1.53
C VAL A 22 10.21 -5.88 2.36
N VAL A 23 11.16 -6.81 2.21
CA VAL A 23 11.22 -8.05 3.00
C VAL A 23 11.42 -7.77 4.50
N ASP A 24 12.26 -6.79 4.83
CA ASP A 24 12.58 -6.43 6.21
C ASP A 24 11.50 -5.50 6.81
N ALA A 25 10.77 -4.78 5.96
CA ALA A 25 9.62 -3.96 6.34
C ALA A 25 8.37 -4.78 6.69
N ALA A 26 8.19 -5.96 6.08
CA ALA A 26 7.02 -6.82 6.30
C ALA A 26 6.78 -7.16 7.79
N PRO A 27 7.77 -7.63 8.57
CA PRO A 27 7.58 -7.88 10.00
C PRO A 27 7.30 -6.60 10.80
N LEU A 28 7.92 -5.46 10.45
CA LEU A 28 7.66 -4.16 11.11
C LEU A 28 6.22 -3.69 10.89
N LEU A 29 5.66 -3.96 9.71
CA LEU A 29 4.27 -3.68 9.36
C LEU A 29 3.29 -4.73 9.93
N ARG A 30 3.80 -5.83 10.51
CA ARG A 30 3.03 -7.01 10.91
C ARG A 30 2.21 -7.60 9.74
N LEU A 31 2.83 -7.65 8.56
CA LEU A 31 2.24 -8.13 7.32
C LEU A 31 3.07 -9.29 6.74
N SER A 32 2.43 -10.11 5.92
CA SER A 32 3.20 -11.00 5.04
C SER A 32 3.96 -10.20 3.98
N TYR A 33 5.05 -10.76 3.46
CA TYR A 33 5.81 -10.14 2.37
C TYR A 33 4.93 -9.71 1.19
N ARG A 34 3.95 -10.53 0.78
CA ARG A 34 3.04 -10.22 -0.34
C ARG A 34 2.15 -9.01 -0.03
N GLN A 35 1.65 -8.90 1.20
CA GLN A 35 0.87 -7.76 1.64
C GLN A 35 1.73 -6.48 1.71
N ALA A 36 2.94 -6.59 2.26
CA ALA A 36 3.89 -5.48 2.28
C ALA A 36 4.29 -5.02 0.87
N LYS A 37 4.48 -5.95 -0.08
CA LYS A 37 4.78 -5.64 -1.48
C LYS A 37 3.60 -4.94 -2.18
N ARG A 38 2.35 -5.35 -1.91
CA ARG A 38 1.15 -4.66 -2.42
C ARG A 38 1.04 -3.25 -1.83
N LEU A 39 1.21 -3.12 -0.52
CA LEU A 39 1.16 -1.83 0.16
C LEU A 39 2.26 -0.88 -0.36
N TRP A 40 3.46 -1.40 -0.58
CA TRP A 40 4.57 -0.66 -1.19
C TRP A 40 4.24 -0.18 -2.60
N ARG A 41 3.59 -1.03 -3.43
CA ARG A 41 3.14 -0.62 -4.76
C ARG A 41 2.19 0.58 -4.67
N LEU A 42 1.14 0.48 -3.85
CA LEU A 42 0.17 1.55 -3.63
C LEU A 42 0.84 2.84 -3.11
N TYR A 43 1.73 2.72 -2.14
CA TYR A 43 2.47 3.86 -1.60
C TYR A 43 3.35 4.57 -2.65
N ARG A 44 3.88 3.84 -3.64
CA ARG A 44 4.61 4.47 -4.75
C ARG A 44 3.71 5.19 -5.73
N GLU A 45 2.52 4.65 -5.97
CA GLU A 45 1.55 5.19 -6.95
C GLU A 45 0.80 6.40 -6.37
N GLU A 46 0.41 6.36 -5.11
CA GLU A 46 -0.50 7.33 -4.47
C GLU A 46 0.15 8.11 -3.30
N GLY A 47 1.37 7.75 -2.88
CA GLY A 47 2.08 8.42 -1.79
C GLY A 47 1.58 8.06 -0.39
N ALA A 48 1.78 8.98 0.56
CA ALA A 48 1.56 8.73 1.99
C ALA A 48 0.09 8.40 2.36
N GLY A 49 -0.87 8.84 1.55
CA GLY A 49 -2.30 8.54 1.76
C GLY A 49 -2.64 7.05 1.60
N ALA A 50 -1.96 6.34 0.70
CA ALA A 50 -2.25 4.93 0.41
C ALA A 50 -1.51 3.94 1.31
N GLY A 51 -0.36 4.34 1.86
CA GLY A 51 0.40 3.53 2.84
C GLY A 51 -0.27 3.42 4.21
N ALA A 52 -1.19 4.34 4.51
CA ALA A 52 -1.96 4.38 5.75
C ALA A 52 -3.08 3.34 5.77
N GLY A 53 -3.74 3.13 4.61
CA GLY A 53 -4.96 2.35 4.48
C GLY A 53 -4.89 0.97 5.13
N GLU A 54 -5.92 0.63 5.90
CA GLU A 54 -6.09 -0.69 6.45
C GLU A 54 -6.20 -1.72 5.33
N VAL A 55 -5.20 -2.61 5.20
CA VAL A 55 -5.29 -3.81 4.36
C VAL A 55 -6.33 -4.72 5.00
N GLN A 56 -7.61 -4.47 4.70
CA GLN A 56 -8.72 -5.29 5.17
C GLN A 56 -8.52 -6.71 4.66
N ARG A 57 -8.55 -7.67 5.58
CA ARG A 57 -8.49 -9.11 5.29
C ARG A 57 -9.64 -9.46 4.34
N GLY A 58 -9.30 -9.96 3.15
CA GLY A 58 -10.20 -10.73 2.30
C GLY A 58 -11.53 -10.07 1.94
N GLY A 59 -11.58 -9.47 0.74
CA GLY A 59 -12.84 -9.23 0.04
C GLY A 59 -13.45 -7.86 0.28
N ARG A 60 -13.17 -6.95 -0.64
CA ARG A 60 -14.17 -6.07 -1.26
C ARG A 60 -13.56 -5.39 -2.47
N ARG A 61 -14.34 -5.36 -3.56
CA ARG A 61 -14.05 -4.73 -4.84
C ARG A 61 -13.55 -3.30 -4.58
N ALA A 62 -12.32 -2.99 -4.95
CA ALA A 62 -11.84 -1.62 -4.97
C ALA A 62 -12.36 -0.97 -6.25
N ILE A 63 -13.01 0.19 -6.11
CA ILE A 63 -13.27 1.10 -7.22
C ILE A 63 -11.92 1.72 -7.54
N TRP A 64 -11.43 1.53 -8.77
CA TRP A 64 -10.23 2.22 -9.24
C TRP A 64 -10.69 3.44 -10.03
N THR A 65 -10.05 4.57 -9.75
CA THR A 65 -10.14 5.76 -10.58
C THR A 65 -8.94 5.73 -11.52
N ASP A 66 -9.16 5.62 -12.82
CA ASP A 66 -8.08 5.77 -13.81
C ASP A 66 -7.52 7.19 -13.70
N ALA A 67 -6.25 7.32 -13.30
CA ALA A 67 -5.59 8.61 -13.08
C ALA A 67 -5.48 9.46 -14.36
N ASP A 68 -5.66 8.83 -15.54
CA ASP A 68 -5.50 9.47 -16.84
C ASP A 68 -6.82 9.96 -17.47
N ASN A 69 -8.00 9.51 -16.99
CA ASN A 69 -9.31 9.83 -17.62
C ASN A 69 -10.46 10.02 -16.62
N GLY A 70 -10.29 9.75 -15.32
CA GLY A 70 -11.34 10.01 -14.32
C GLY A 70 -12.59 9.13 -14.43
N THR A 71 -12.57 8.07 -15.25
CA THR A 71 -13.66 7.09 -15.31
C THR A 71 -13.52 6.03 -14.22
N LEU A 72 -14.65 5.70 -13.59
CA LEU A 72 -14.75 4.64 -12.56
C LEU A 72 -14.89 3.28 -13.25
N GLY A 73 -13.83 2.46 -13.21
CA GLY A 73 -13.83 1.12 -13.79
C GLY A 73 -13.96 0.01 -12.73
N ILE A 74 -14.89 -0.92 -12.93
CA ILE A 74 -14.99 -2.16 -12.15
C ILE A 74 -14.23 -3.30 -12.84
N GLY A 75 -13.00 -3.61 -12.40
CA GLY A 75 -12.16 -4.65 -13.04
C GLY A 75 -11.24 -5.42 -12.09
N ARG A 76 -10.88 -6.65 -12.46
CA ARG A 76 -9.95 -7.54 -11.75
C ARG A 76 -8.54 -7.38 -12.34
N TRP A 77 -7.55 -7.06 -11.50
CA TRP A 77 -6.13 -6.99 -11.86
C TRP A 77 -5.68 -8.24 -12.64
N ARG A 78 -5.19 -8.05 -13.88
CA ARG A 78 -4.49 -9.07 -14.67
C ARG A 78 -2.99 -9.05 -14.34
N GLU A 79 -2.41 -10.24 -14.44
CA GLU A 79 -1.02 -10.64 -14.12
C GLU A 79 0.09 -9.72 -14.61
#